data_AF-W6W264-F1
#
_entry.id   AF-W6W264-F1
#
_cell.length_a   1.000
_cell.length_b   1.000
_cell.length_c   1.000
_cell.angle_alpha   90.00
_cell.angle_beta   90.00
_cell.angle_gamma   90.00
#
_symmetry.space_group_name_H-M   'P 1'
#
loop_
_entity.id
_entity.type
_entity.pdbx_description
1 polymer ?
#
loop_
_entity_poly.entity_id
_entity_poly.type
_entity_poly.pdbx_seq_one_letter_code
_entity_poly.pdbx_strand_id
1 'polypeptide(L)'
;MKTAINDFRVWVARLGFNGRQISQAAELMGITGSNTVSLISTGKRELTVSERLAMSAVRAGLKPWTPEYDDELRKAGLVRQDPTAA
;
A
#
# COMPACT_ATOMS: atom_id res chain seq x y z
N MET A 1 10.66 -26.30 3.28
CA MET A 1 9.88 -25.29 2.54
C MET A 1 10.64 -23.97 2.67
N LYS A 2 11.39 -23.55 1.63
CA LYS A 2 12.11 -22.26 1.66
C LYS A 2 11.07 -21.16 1.81
N THR A 3 11.14 -20.39 2.90
CA THR A 3 10.25 -19.25 3.14
C THR A 3 10.37 -18.32 1.94
N ALA A 4 9.37 -18.32 1.06
CA ALA A 4 9.29 -17.29 0.02
C ALA A 4 9.41 -15.95 0.75
N ILE A 5 10.33 -15.10 0.27
CA ILE A 5 10.53 -13.78 0.85
C ILE A 5 9.16 -13.10 0.85
N ASN A 6 8.63 -12.82 2.03
CA ASN A 6 7.32 -12.22 2.15
C ASN A 6 7.44 -10.74 1.81
N ASP A 7 6.99 -10.36 0.61
CA ASP A 7 7.00 -8.99 0.09
C ASP A 7 6.47 -7.97 1.12
N PHE A 8 5.42 -8.34 1.86
CA PHE A 8 4.86 -7.49 2.89
C PHE A 8 5.88 -7.20 4.00
N ARG A 9 6.59 -8.22 4.51
CA ARG A 9 7.61 -8.03 5.56
C ARG A 9 8.78 -7.19 5.07
N VAL A 10 9.20 -7.38 3.82
CA VAL A 10 10.26 -6.55 3.22
C VAL A 10 9.82 -5.09 3.13
N TRP A 11 8.58 -4.85 2.71
CA TRP A 11 8.02 -3.50 2.63
C TRP A 11 7.89 -2.83 4.01
N VAL A 12 7.38 -3.56 5.03
CA VAL A 12 7.31 -3.08 6.42
C VAL A 12 8.70 -2.66 6.93
N ALA A 13 9.71 -3.51 6.71
CA ALA A 13 11.08 -3.21 7.11
C ALA A 13 11.65 -1.97 6.37
N ARG A 14 11.34 -1.81 5.07
CA ARG A 14 11.75 -0.64 4.27
C ARG A 14 11.08 0.66 4.69
N LEU A 15 9.93 0.61 5.35
CA LEU A 15 9.29 1.75 6.00
C LEU A 15 9.89 2.06 7.38
N GLY A 16 10.79 1.21 7.88
CA GLY A 16 11.42 1.38 9.20
C GLY A 16 10.63 0.76 10.36
N PHE A 17 9.54 0.03 10.08
CA PHE A 17 8.77 -0.66 11.11
C PHE A 17 9.42 -2.01 11.46
N ASN A 18 9.33 -2.38 12.73
CA ASN A 18 9.76 -3.70 13.21
C ASN A 18 8.57 -4.68 13.34
N GLY A 19 8.86 -5.93 13.69
CA GLY A 19 7.84 -6.99 13.80
C GLY A 19 6.70 -6.71 14.78
N ARG A 20 6.92 -5.87 15.80
CA ARG A 20 5.87 -5.46 16.75
C ARG A 20 4.94 -4.39 16.19
N GLN A 21 5.37 -3.71 15.12
CA GLN A 21 4.64 -2.62 14.46
C GLN A 21 4.02 -3.05 13.13
N ILE A 22 3.98 -4.36 12.84
CA ILE A 22 3.39 -4.90 11.61
C ILE A 22 1.93 -4.46 11.43
N SER A 23 1.13 -4.42 12.51
CA SER A 23 -0.26 -3.96 12.44
C SER A 23 -0.35 -2.48 12.06
N GLN A 24 0.52 -1.62 12.61
CA GLN A 24 0.57 -0.19 12.28
C GLN A 24 0.91 0.01 10.81
N ALA A 25 1.86 -0.76 10.27
CA ALA A 25 2.20 -0.70 8.86
C ALA A 25 1.04 -1.19 7.95
N ALA A 26 0.27 -2.18 8.40
CA ALA A 26 -0.90 -2.67 7.67
C ALA A 26 -2.05 -1.65 7.65
N GLU A 27 -2.24 -0.90 8.75
CA GLU A 27 -3.23 0.16 8.87
C GLU A 27 -2.99 1.28 7.85
N LEU A 28 -1.74 1.59 7.49
CA LEU A 28 -1.42 2.56 6.44
C LEU A 28 -2.05 2.21 5.07
N MET A 29 -2.34 0.94 4.84
CA MET A 29 -2.99 0.45 3.62
C MET A 29 -4.49 0.18 3.82
N GLY A 30 -5.06 0.52 4.98
CA GLY A 30 -6.46 0.29 5.32
C GLY A 30 -6.77 -1.14 5.79
N ILE A 31 -5.79 -1.94 6.17
CA ILE A 31 -6.03 -3.30 6.67
C ILE A 31 -6.22 -3.27 8.19
N THR A 32 -7.47 -3.41 8.65
CA THR A 32 -7.86 -3.27 10.06
C THR A 32 -8.33 -4.60 10.68
N GLY A 33 -7.48 -5.63 10.64
CA GLY A 33 -7.82 -6.94 11.23
C GLY A 33 -6.59 -7.78 11.59
N SER A 34 -6.44 -8.11 12.88
CA SER A 34 -5.27 -8.83 13.40
C SER A 34 -5.05 -10.20 12.73
N ASN A 35 -6.13 -10.93 12.45
CA ASN A 35 -6.05 -12.22 11.76
C ASN A 35 -5.54 -12.04 10.32
N THR A 36 -6.10 -11.09 9.56
CA THR A 36 -5.68 -10.80 8.19
C THR A 36 -4.22 -10.39 8.13
N VAL A 37 -3.78 -9.50 9.03
CA VAL A 37 -2.38 -9.06 9.14
C VAL A 37 -1.45 -10.25 9.47
N SER A 38 -1.88 -11.15 10.36
CA SER A 38 -1.13 -12.36 10.68
C SER A 38 -0.99 -13.28 9.47
N LEU A 39 -2.07 -13.53 8.74
CA LEU A 39 -2.05 -14.39 7.55
C LEU A 39 -1.15 -13.82 6.43
N ILE A 40 -1.22 -12.50 6.17
CA ILE A 40 -0.33 -11.83 5.22
C ILE A 40 1.12 -11.94 5.70
N SER A 41 1.40 -11.52 6.93
CA SER A 41 2.78 -11.45 7.45
C SER A 41 3.44 -12.83 7.59
N THR A 42 2.67 -13.90 7.70
CA THR A 42 3.18 -15.28 7.70
C THR A 42 3.24 -15.91 6.31
N GLY A 43 2.76 -15.22 5.27
CA GLY A 43 2.71 -15.75 3.90
C GLY A 43 1.63 -16.82 3.69
N LYS A 44 0.69 -16.96 4.63
CA LYS A 44 -0.47 -17.87 4.52
C LYS A 44 -1.58 -17.29 3.64
N ARG A 45 -1.55 -15.98 3.41
CA ARG A 45 -2.42 -15.26 2.48
C ARG A 45 -1.57 -14.37 1.59
N GLU A 46 -1.83 -14.46 0.29
CA GLU A 46 -1.24 -13.57 -0.70
C GLU A 46 -1.85 -12.17 -0.66
N LEU A 47 -1.03 -11.16 -0.96
CA LEU A 47 -1.50 -9.80 -1.18
C LEU A 47 -2.27 -9.72 -2.49
N THR A 48 -3.47 -9.17 -2.43
CA THR A 48 -4.26 -8.78 -3.60
C THR A 48 -3.57 -7.66 -4.37
N VAL A 49 -3.98 -7.46 -5.63
CA VAL A 49 -3.47 -6.36 -6.45
C VAL A 49 -3.74 -5.00 -5.79
N SER A 50 -4.94 -4.79 -5.24
CA SER A 50 -5.29 -3.54 -4.55
C SER A 50 -4.39 -3.26 -3.34
N GLU A 51 -4.03 -4.28 -2.56
CA GLU A 51 -3.11 -4.12 -1.43
C GLU A 51 -1.68 -3.80 -1.90
N ARG A 52 -1.21 -4.43 -2.99
CA ARG A 52 0.10 -4.10 -3.60
C ARG A 52 0.13 -2.67 -4.15
N LEU A 53 -0.97 -2.18 -4.70
CA LEU A 53 -1.12 -0.77 -5.11
C LEU A 53 -1.10 0.15 -3.89
N ALA A 54 -1.79 -0.21 -2.80
CA ALA A 54 -1.73 0.54 -1.55
C ALA A 54 -0.31 0.59 -0.96
N MET A 55 0.46 -0.50 -1.02
CA MET A 55 1.88 -0.51 -0.63
C MET A 55 2.69 0.54 -1.41
N SER A 56 2.41 0.67 -2.71
CA SER A 56 3.08 1.61 -3.60
C SER A 56 2.66 3.04 -3.27
N ALA A 57 1.37 3.28 -3.05
CA ALA A 57 0.82 4.58 -2.70
C ALA A 57 1.40 5.11 -1.38
N VAL A 58 1.40 4.28 -0.33
CA VAL A 58 2.02 4.62 0.96
C VAL A 58 3.51 4.90 0.81
N ARG A 59 4.23 4.07 0.04
CA ARG A 59 5.67 4.28 -0.18
C ARG A 59 5.98 5.57 -0.92
N ALA A 60 5.11 5.97 -1.85
CA ALA A 60 5.22 7.22 -2.58
C ALA A 60 4.70 8.44 -1.80
N GLY A 61 4.14 8.26 -0.60
CA GLY A 61 3.55 9.34 0.19
C GLY A 61 2.28 9.93 -0.44
N LEU A 62 1.56 9.15 -1.24
CA LEU A 62 0.31 9.59 -1.85
C LEU A 62 -0.78 9.70 -0.78
N LYS A 63 -1.56 10.77 -0.86
CA LYS A 63 -2.75 10.96 -0.03
C LYS A 63 -3.91 10.09 -0.56
N PRO A 64 -4.90 9.76 0.28
CA PRO A 64 -6.16 9.21 -0.19
C PRO A 64 -6.78 10.08 -1.28
N TRP A 65 -7.39 9.46 -2.27
CA TRP A 65 -8.05 10.22 -3.34
C TRP A 65 -9.25 10.98 -2.78
N THR A 66 -9.29 12.28 -3.08
CA THR A 66 -10.46 13.14 -2.94
C THR A 66 -10.53 14.01 -4.19
N PRO A 67 -11.69 14.60 -4.52
CA PRO A 67 -11.80 15.52 -5.66
C PRO A 67 -10.78 16.68 -5.59
N GLU A 68 -10.50 17.18 -4.39
CA GLU A 68 -9.55 18.27 -4.19
C GLU A 68 -8.11 17.82 -4.42
N TYR A 69 -7.77 16.59 -4.00
CA TYR A 69 -6.45 16.02 -4.27
C TYR A 69 -6.28 15.66 -5.74
N ASP A 70 -7.35 15.27 -6.44
CA ASP A 70 -7.33 15.07 -7.90
C ASP A 70 -6.94 16.34 -8.64
N ASP A 71 -7.49 17.48 -8.22
CA ASP A 71 -7.09 18.80 -8.72
C ASP A 71 -5.62 19.12 -8.45
N GLU A 72 -5.09 18.75 -7.27
CA GLU A 72 -3.66 18.87 -6.95
C GLU A 72 -2.80 18.02 -7.90
N LEU A 73 -3.18 16.75 -8.11
CA LEU A 73 -2.47 15.83 -9.01
C LEU A 73 -2.47 16.34 -10.45
N ARG A 74 -3.61 16.88 -10.91
CA ARG A 74 -3.77 17.44 -12.26
C ARG A 74 -2.90 18.67 -12.46
N LYS A 75 -2.85 19.57 -11.47
CA LYS A 75 -1.95 20.75 -11.48
C LYS A 75 -0.48 20.34 -11.48
N ALA A 76 -0.13 19.25 -10.79
CA ALA A 76 1.22 18.70 -10.77
C ALA A 76 1.60 17.94 -12.06
N GLY A 77 0.69 17.78 -13.03
CA GLY A 77 0.94 17.02 -14.25
C GLY A 77 1.07 15.51 -14.02
N LEU A 78 0.60 15.01 -12.88
CA LEU A 78 0.69 13.60 -12.47
C LEU A 78 -0.52 12.77 -12.88
N VAL A 79 -1.53 13.41 -13.45
CA VAL A 79 -2.73 12.75 -14.00
C VAL A 79 -2.49 12.43 -15.47
N ARG A 80 -2.83 11.20 -15.87
CA ARG A 80 -2.83 10.81 -17.28
C ARG A 80 -3.89 11.64 -17.99
N GLN A 81 -3.54 12.33 -19.08
CA GLN A 81 -4.53 13.14 -19.80
C GLN A 81 -5.72 12.29 -20.22
N ASP A 82 -6.93 12.78 -19.92
CA ASP A 82 -8.15 12.11 -20.32
C ASP A 82 -8.26 12.11 -21.85
N PRO A 83 -8.55 10.97 -22.48
CA PRO A 83 -8.67 10.87 -23.94
C PRO A 83 -9.86 11.66 -24.51
N THR A 84 -10.73 12.21 -23.68
CA THR A 84 -11.96 12.93 -24.07
C THR A 84 -11.80 14.45 -24.15
N ALA A 85 -10.61 15.01 -23.90
CA ALA A 85 -10.36 16.45 -23.94
C ALA A 85 -9.91 16.99 -25.32
N ALA A 86 -10.30 16.33 -26.42
CA ALA A 86 -10.00 16.75 -27.80
C ALA A 86 -11.28 17.15 -28.55
#